data_AF-A0A6I3LB27-F1
#
_entry.id   AF-A0A6I3LB27-F1
#
_cell.length_a   1.000
_cell.length_b   1.000
_cell.length_c   1.000
_cell.angle_alpha   90.00
_cell.angle_beta   90.00
_cell.angle_gamma   90.00
#
_symmetry.space_group_name_H-M   'P 1'
#
loop_
_entity.id
_entity.type
_entity.pdbx_description
1 polymer ?
#
loop_
_entity_poly.entity_id
_entity_poly.type
_entity_poly.pdbx_seq_one_letter_code
_entity_poly.pdbx_strand_id
1 'polypeptide(L)'
;MVDTFIEFYDKINFVDLIEFCGTFAFAISGVRLASAKSVDWFGAFVIGFVTATGGGTLRDLLLNTTPFWLLSSVYAWCTILALLTVILFRKQLVRLNNTFLWFDSIGLGLFVVVGTEKAIAFGYPFWVVVILATITGTVGSIIRDIMINEIPAMFRQEWYALVCIFGVMIYYGLIYLKMSEPVVQVLTAASVFVIRLLATRYKLGLPTLKDED
;
A
#
# COMPACT_ATOMS: atom_id res chain seq x y z
N MET A 1 12.35 22.28 18.51
CA MET A 1 11.54 22.04 17.29
C MET A 1 12.42 21.69 16.09
N VAL A 2 13.53 22.42 15.86
CA VAL A 2 14.56 22.03 14.88
C VAL A 2 15.34 20.79 15.36
N ASP A 3 15.67 20.71 16.64
CA ASP A 3 16.42 19.56 17.20
C ASP A 3 15.64 18.25 17.12
N THR A 4 14.31 18.30 17.29
CA THR A 4 13.39 17.16 17.11
C THR A 4 13.32 16.70 15.64
N PHE A 5 13.53 17.61 14.70
CA PHE A 5 13.52 17.32 13.27
C PHE A 5 14.83 16.66 12.83
N ILE A 6 15.96 17.01 13.45
CA ILE A 6 17.28 16.41 13.20
C ILE A 6 17.39 15.03 13.88
N GLU A 7 16.90 14.86 15.11
CA GLU A 7 16.82 13.54 15.78
C GLU A 7 15.90 12.54 15.05
N PHE A 8 14.86 13.03 14.38
CA PHE A 8 14.01 12.20 13.51
C PHE A 8 14.80 11.61 12.34
N TYR A 9 15.71 12.38 11.72
CA TYR A 9 16.53 11.94 10.60
C TYR A 9 17.62 10.92 11.00
N ASP A 10 18.17 11.04 12.21
CA ASP A 10 19.24 10.14 12.71
C ASP A 10 18.75 8.72 13.05
N LYS A 11 17.43 8.46 13.04
CA LYS A 11 16.82 7.15 13.29
C LYS A 11 16.00 6.60 12.12
N ILE A 12 16.10 7.19 10.92
CA ILE A 12 15.38 6.71 9.75
C ILE A 12 16.00 5.39 9.30
N ASN A 13 15.25 4.31 9.49
CA ASN A 13 15.58 3.04 8.88
C ASN A 13 15.09 3.01 7.43
N PHE A 14 15.66 2.13 6.61
CA PHE A 14 15.27 2.02 5.20
C PHE A 14 13.78 1.68 5.03
N VAL A 15 13.19 0.96 5.99
CA VAL A 15 11.75 0.65 6.02
C VAL A 15 10.88 1.91 6.16
N ASP A 16 11.34 2.95 6.85
CA ASP A 16 10.58 4.19 7.01
C ASP A 16 10.49 4.92 5.68
N LEU A 17 11.57 4.90 4.89
CA LEU A 17 11.56 5.42 3.52
C LEU A 17 10.56 4.67 2.64
N ILE A 18 10.52 3.34 2.76
CA ILE A 18 9.53 2.49 2.08
C ILE A 18 8.11 2.86 2.52
N GLU A 19 7.87 3.10 3.81
CA GLU A 19 6.57 3.49 4.33
C GLU A 19 6.12 4.85 3.78
N PHE A 20 7.02 5.84 3.69
CA PHE A 20 6.72 7.13 3.07
C PHE A 20 6.42 7.00 1.57
N CYS A 21 7.25 6.26 0.83
CA CYS A 21 7.01 6.01 -0.59
C CYS A 21 5.68 5.26 -0.82
N GLY A 22 5.37 4.27 0.02
CA GLY A 22 4.13 3.52 -0.03
C GLY A 22 2.93 4.39 0.25
N THR A 23 3.00 5.22 1.30
CA THR A 23 1.97 6.20 1.67
C THR A 23 1.70 7.14 0.51
N PHE A 24 2.75 7.71 -0.09
CA PHE A 24 2.61 8.62 -1.23
C PHE A 24 1.98 7.93 -2.44
N ALA A 25 2.40 6.71 -2.78
CA ALA A 25 1.84 5.93 -3.88
C ALA A 25 0.35 5.62 -3.66
N PHE A 26 -0.04 5.14 -2.47
CA PHE A 26 -1.45 4.89 -2.18
C PHE A 26 -2.29 6.16 -2.11
N ALA A 27 -1.74 7.27 -1.61
CA ALA A 27 -2.43 8.55 -1.62
C ALA A 27 -2.72 9.01 -3.06
N ILE A 28 -1.74 8.89 -3.98
CA ILE A 28 -1.97 9.16 -5.41
C ILE A 28 -3.05 8.24 -5.98
N SER A 29 -2.99 6.94 -5.67
CA SER A 29 -3.99 5.96 -6.12
C SER A 29 -5.41 6.37 -5.68
N GLY A 30 -5.57 6.70 -4.39
CA GLY A 30 -6.83 7.16 -3.79
C GLY A 30 -7.37 8.45 -4.40
N VAL A 31 -6.54 9.50 -4.44
CA VAL A 31 -6.93 10.80 -5.00
C VAL A 31 -7.29 10.67 -6.48
N ARG A 32 -6.50 9.91 -7.26
CA ARG A 32 -6.72 9.74 -8.69
C ARG A 32 -8.05 9.03 -8.97
N LEU A 33 -8.39 8.03 -8.15
CA LEU A 33 -9.64 7.30 -8.29
C LEU A 33 -10.84 8.17 -7.85
N ALA A 34 -10.71 8.93 -6.76
CA ALA A 34 -11.71 9.90 -6.33
C ALA A 34 -11.98 10.98 -7.40
N SER A 35 -10.92 11.47 -8.06
CA SER A 35 -11.05 12.44 -9.16
C SER A 35 -11.83 11.89 -10.35
N ALA A 36 -11.80 10.57 -10.59
CA ALA A 36 -12.61 9.94 -11.64
C ALA A 36 -14.11 9.93 -11.32
N LYS A 37 -14.48 10.11 -10.04
CA LYS A 37 -15.86 10.11 -9.53
C LYS A 37 -16.36 11.51 -9.21
N SER A 38 -15.68 12.55 -9.69
CA SER A 38 -16.05 13.97 -9.48
C SER A 38 -16.19 14.38 -8.01
N VAL A 39 -15.43 13.73 -7.12
CA VAL A 39 -15.31 14.13 -5.71
C VAL A 39 -14.57 15.47 -5.63
N ASP A 40 -14.97 16.33 -4.68
CA ASP A 40 -14.32 17.60 -4.43
C ASP A 40 -12.89 17.42 -3.87
N TRP A 41 -12.13 18.51 -3.73
CA TRP A 41 -10.72 18.42 -3.32
C TRP A 41 -10.56 17.89 -1.90
N PHE A 42 -11.46 18.27 -1.00
CA PHE A 42 -11.43 17.78 0.38
C PHE A 42 -11.77 16.29 0.44
N GLY A 43 -12.81 15.83 -0.24
CA GLY A 43 -13.14 14.42 -0.31
C GLY A 43 -12.03 13.60 -0.99
N ALA A 44 -11.38 14.14 -2.03
CA ALA A 44 -10.24 13.49 -2.67
C ALA A 44 -9.04 13.36 -1.71
N PHE A 45 -8.76 14.40 -0.91
CA PHE A 45 -7.77 14.34 0.16
C PHE A 45 -8.10 13.25 1.18
N VAL A 46 -9.34 13.21 1.69
CA VAL A 46 -9.77 12.23 2.69
C VAL A 46 -9.66 10.80 2.13
N ILE A 47 -10.14 10.56 0.91
CA ILE A 47 -10.03 9.26 0.25
C ILE A 47 -8.55 8.87 0.08
N GLY A 48 -7.70 9.79 -0.38
CA GLY A 48 -6.25 9.56 -0.49
C GLY A 48 -5.61 9.20 0.85
N PHE A 49 -5.93 9.96 1.90
CA PHE A 49 -5.40 9.75 3.25
C PHE A 49 -5.80 8.38 3.80
N VAL A 50 -7.09 8.04 3.70
CA VAL A 50 -7.62 6.75 4.15
C VAL A 50 -7.04 5.58 3.33
N THR A 51 -6.84 5.77 2.02
CA THR A 51 -6.17 4.76 1.17
C THR A 51 -4.75 4.47 1.66
N ALA A 52 -4.00 5.53 1.97
CA ALA A 52 -2.60 5.42 2.39
C ALA A 52 -2.43 4.90 3.82
N THR A 53 -3.34 5.27 4.73
CA THR A 53 -3.19 4.98 6.17
C THR A 53 -4.06 3.85 6.68
N GLY A 54 -5.14 3.49 5.98
CA GLY A 54 -6.15 2.54 6.48
C GLY A 54 -5.61 1.14 6.76
N GLY A 55 -4.78 0.61 5.85
CA GLY A 55 -4.16 -0.71 6.03
C GLY A 55 -3.18 -0.74 7.20
N GLY A 56 -2.26 0.22 7.27
CA GLY A 56 -1.32 0.37 8.39
C GLY A 56 -2.03 0.65 9.72
N THR A 57 -3.15 1.38 9.72
CA THR A 57 -3.96 1.62 10.91
C THR A 57 -4.54 0.32 11.45
N LEU A 58 -5.18 -0.50 10.60
CA LEU A 58 -5.73 -1.77 11.05
C LEU A 58 -4.62 -2.72 11.53
N ARG A 59 -3.49 -2.79 10.82
CA ARG A 59 -2.29 -3.51 11.26
C ARG A 59 -1.87 -3.08 12.67
N ASP A 60 -1.71 -1.78 12.88
CA ASP A 60 -1.20 -1.24 14.15
C ASP A 60 -2.15 -1.52 15.30
N LEU A 61 -3.47 -1.39 15.08
CA LEU A 61 -4.49 -1.75 16.06
C LEU A 61 -4.48 -3.24 16.39
N LEU A 62 -4.33 -4.13 15.39
CA LEU A 62 -4.23 -5.57 15.62
C LEU A 62 -2.95 -5.96 16.35
N LEU A 63 -1.86 -5.22 16.15
CA LEU A 63 -0.61 -5.36 16.89
C LEU A 63 -0.64 -4.70 18.27
N ASN A 64 -1.76 -4.08 18.66
CA ASN A 64 -1.91 -3.30 19.89
C ASN A 64 -0.86 -2.17 20.02
N THR A 65 -0.67 -1.44 18.91
CA THR A 65 0.22 -0.29 18.81
C THR A 65 -0.55 0.95 18.37
N THR A 66 -0.01 2.14 18.67
CA THR A 66 -0.57 3.39 18.18
C THR A 66 -0.43 3.47 16.65
N PRO A 67 -1.50 3.76 15.90
CA PRO A 67 -1.43 3.98 14.47
C PRO A 67 -0.32 4.97 14.08
N PHE A 68 0.55 4.55 13.17
CA PHE A 68 1.77 5.25 12.78
C PHE A 68 1.57 6.74 12.42
N TRP A 69 0.47 7.06 11.72
CA TRP A 69 0.17 8.42 11.29
C TRP A 69 -0.24 9.38 12.41
N LEU A 70 -0.65 8.86 13.58
CA LEU A 70 -0.92 9.70 14.76
C LEU A 70 0.38 10.22 15.38
N LEU A 71 1.51 9.55 15.14
CA LEU A 71 2.80 9.88 15.71
C LEU A 71 3.54 10.95 14.91
N SER A 72 3.16 11.18 13.64
CA SER A 72 3.84 12.14 12.76
C SER A 72 2.89 12.77 11.75
N SER A 73 2.93 14.09 11.64
CA SER A 73 2.14 14.85 10.65
C SER A 73 2.62 14.65 9.20
N VAL A 74 3.79 14.01 9.00
CA VAL A 74 4.39 13.80 7.67
C VAL A 74 3.43 13.05 6.74
N TYR A 75 2.65 12.09 7.22
CA TYR A 75 1.72 11.33 6.38
C TYR A 75 0.56 12.17 5.84
N ALA A 76 0.11 13.18 6.60
CA ALA A 76 -0.86 14.16 6.11
C ALA A 76 -0.24 15.05 5.03
N TRP A 77 1.00 15.53 5.24
CA TRP A 77 1.74 16.29 4.23
C TRP A 77 2.02 15.48 2.96
N CYS A 78 2.39 14.20 3.08
CA CYS A 78 2.53 13.28 1.94
C CYS A 78 1.22 13.20 1.13
N THR A 79 0.08 13.16 1.81
CA THR A 79 -1.23 13.10 1.13
C THR A 79 -1.58 14.42 0.45
N ILE A 80 -1.25 15.56 1.07
CA ILE A 80 -1.40 16.89 0.43
C ILE A 80 -0.54 16.97 -0.83
N LEU A 81 0.72 16.52 -0.76
CA LEU A 81 1.62 16.48 -1.92
C LEU A 81 1.10 15.55 -3.02
N ALA A 82 0.55 14.39 -2.66
CA ALA A 82 -0.09 13.48 -3.61
C ALA A 82 -1.30 14.14 -4.29
N LEU A 83 -2.14 14.86 -3.53
CA LEU A 83 -3.26 15.62 -4.08
C LEU A 83 -2.78 16.68 -5.08
N LEU A 84 -1.81 17.50 -4.70
CA LEU A 84 -1.24 18.52 -5.58
C LEU A 84 -0.63 17.92 -6.84
N THR A 85 0.02 16.76 -6.71
CA THR A 85 0.57 16.01 -7.86
C THR A 85 -0.54 15.58 -8.82
N VAL A 86 -1.65 15.04 -8.31
CA VAL A 86 -2.79 14.65 -9.17
C VAL A 86 -3.45 15.86 -9.83
N ILE A 87 -3.53 17.00 -9.15
CA ILE A 87 -4.07 18.24 -9.71
C ILE A 87 -3.17 18.77 -10.83
N LEU A 88 -1.85 18.85 -10.58
CA LEU A 88 -0.87 19.40 -11.54
C LEU A 88 -0.75 18.53 -12.79
N PHE A 89 -0.71 17.21 -12.62
CA PHE A 89 -0.56 16.23 -13.71
C PHE A 89 -1.90 15.62 -14.16
N ARG A 90 -3.02 16.33 -13.94
CA ARG A 90 -4.37 15.85 -14.27
C ARG A 90 -4.46 15.35 -15.71
N LYS A 91 -3.90 16.08 -16.69
CA LYS A 91 -3.99 15.68 -18.11
C LYS A 91 -3.31 14.34 -18.41
N GLN A 92 -2.16 14.07 -17.78
CA GLN A 92 -1.40 12.83 -17.98
C GLN A 92 -2.00 11.66 -17.20
N LEU A 93 -2.34 11.89 -15.94
CA LEU A 93 -2.86 10.86 -15.03
C LEU A 93 -4.31 10.49 -15.36
N VAL A 94 -5.13 11.45 -15.80
CA VAL A 94 -6.55 11.20 -16.13
C VAL A 94 -6.73 10.49 -17.47
N ARG A 95 -5.87 10.77 -18.45
CA ARG A 95 -5.94 10.16 -19.80
C ARG A 95 -5.69 8.65 -19.81
N LEU A 96 -4.96 8.14 -18.82
CA LEU A 96 -4.64 6.72 -18.68
C LEU A 96 -5.60 6.09 -17.65
N ASN A 97 -6.58 5.30 -18.14
CA ASN A 97 -7.61 4.68 -17.31
C ASN A 97 -7.06 3.79 -16.18
N ASN A 98 -5.88 3.20 -16.37
CA ASN A 98 -5.32 2.25 -15.40
C ASN A 98 -4.33 2.88 -14.41
N THR A 99 -4.01 4.18 -14.49
CA THR A 99 -2.88 4.77 -13.72
C THR A 99 -2.99 4.56 -12.22
N PHE A 100 -4.20 4.60 -11.66
CA PHE A 100 -4.40 4.34 -10.23
C PHE A 100 -3.92 2.93 -9.86
N LEU A 101 -4.16 1.91 -10.69
CA LEU A 101 -3.72 0.53 -10.46
C LEU A 101 -2.19 0.39 -10.44
N TRP A 102 -1.46 1.22 -11.19
CA TRP A 102 0.00 1.20 -11.17
C TRP A 102 0.51 1.71 -9.83
N PHE A 103 0.04 2.87 -9.39
CA PHE A 103 0.36 3.42 -8.08
C PHE A 103 -0.10 2.50 -6.94
N ASP A 104 -1.26 1.86 -7.11
CA ASP A 104 -1.75 0.86 -6.17
C ASP A 104 -0.83 -0.35 -6.07
N SER A 105 -0.30 -0.82 -7.20
CA SER A 105 0.63 -1.95 -7.25
C SER A 105 1.97 -1.61 -6.59
N ILE A 106 2.45 -0.37 -6.76
CA ILE A 106 3.64 0.14 -6.07
C ILE A 106 3.38 0.17 -4.56
N GLY A 107 2.27 0.79 -4.14
CA GLY A 107 1.86 0.87 -2.74
C GLY A 107 1.76 -0.50 -2.09
N LEU A 108 1.12 -1.47 -2.77
CA LEU A 108 1.01 -2.85 -2.29
C LEU A 108 2.37 -3.50 -2.07
N GLY A 109 3.30 -3.39 -3.03
CA GLY A 109 4.64 -3.96 -2.88
C GLY A 109 5.39 -3.42 -1.68
N LEU A 110 5.34 -2.10 -1.49
CA LEU A 110 5.98 -1.43 -0.36
C LEU A 110 5.31 -1.80 0.97
N PHE A 111 3.99 -1.79 1.05
CA PHE A 111 3.28 -2.10 2.31
C PHE A 111 3.26 -3.58 2.67
N VAL A 112 3.40 -4.49 1.71
CA VAL A 112 3.66 -5.91 2.00
C VAL A 112 4.99 -6.05 2.74
N VAL A 113 6.03 -5.32 2.32
CA VAL A 113 7.33 -5.30 3.02
C VAL A 113 7.19 -4.75 4.43
N VAL A 114 6.61 -3.55 4.59
CA VAL A 114 6.45 -2.91 5.91
C VAL A 114 5.61 -3.78 6.86
N GLY A 115 4.51 -4.36 6.35
CA GLY A 115 3.66 -5.25 7.15
C GLY A 115 4.35 -6.55 7.53
N THR A 116 5.15 -7.13 6.63
CA THR A 116 5.93 -8.34 6.88
C THR A 116 6.97 -8.10 7.98
N GLU A 117 7.77 -7.05 7.82
CA GLU A 117 8.84 -6.70 8.75
C GLU A 117 8.30 -6.39 10.15
N LYS A 118 7.23 -5.58 10.23
CA LYS A 118 6.62 -5.24 11.52
C LYS A 118 6.02 -6.48 12.19
N ALA A 119 5.39 -7.38 11.45
CA ALA A 119 4.85 -8.62 12.03
C ALA A 119 5.97 -9.58 12.51
N ILE A 120 7.08 -9.68 11.78
CA ILE A 120 8.27 -10.45 12.20
C ILE A 120 8.89 -9.84 13.46
N ALA A 121 9.01 -8.52 13.52
CA ALA A 121 9.57 -7.82 14.68
C ALA A 121 8.75 -8.05 15.96
N PHE A 122 7.43 -8.28 15.82
CA PHE A 122 6.54 -8.64 16.93
C PHE A 122 6.58 -10.15 17.28
N GLY A 123 7.40 -10.95 16.59
CA GLY A 123 7.58 -12.37 16.89
C GLY A 123 6.42 -13.27 16.46
N TYR A 124 5.56 -12.81 15.56
CA TYR A 124 4.43 -13.60 15.08
C TYR A 124 4.87 -14.72 14.13
N PRO A 125 4.15 -15.86 14.10
CA PRO A 125 4.45 -16.96 13.20
C PRO A 125 4.12 -16.60 11.75
N PHE A 126 4.72 -17.33 10.81
CA PHE A 126 4.64 -17.09 9.36
C PHE A 126 3.21 -16.84 8.84
N TRP A 127 2.22 -17.64 9.26
CA TRP A 127 0.85 -17.49 8.80
C TRP A 127 0.20 -16.17 9.25
N VAL A 128 0.52 -15.67 10.45
CA VAL A 128 0.07 -14.36 10.92
C VAL A 128 0.78 -13.24 10.16
N VAL A 129 2.07 -13.41 9.88
CA VAL A 129 2.84 -12.45 9.07
C VAL A 129 2.23 -12.27 7.68
N VAL A 130 1.83 -13.37 7.03
CA VAL A 130 1.13 -13.32 5.74
C VAL A 130 -0.17 -12.52 5.84
N ILE A 131 -0.98 -12.76 6.88
CA ILE A 131 -2.26 -12.06 7.08
C ILE A 131 -2.03 -10.58 7.33
N LEU A 132 -1.13 -10.22 8.25
CA LEU A 132 -0.84 -8.82 8.58
C LEU A 132 -0.22 -8.05 7.41
N ALA A 133 0.70 -8.66 6.65
CA ALA A 133 1.25 -8.06 5.44
C ALA A 133 0.16 -7.81 4.39
N THR A 134 -0.74 -8.79 4.20
CA THR A 134 -1.88 -8.64 3.28
C THR A 134 -2.82 -7.53 3.74
N ILE A 135 -3.20 -7.49 5.02
CA ILE A 135 -4.03 -6.43 5.60
C ILE A 135 -3.42 -5.05 5.37
N THR A 136 -2.12 -4.93 5.65
CA THR A 136 -1.38 -3.67 5.50
C THR A 136 -1.42 -3.19 4.06
N GLY A 137 -1.25 -4.12 3.11
CA GLY A 137 -1.23 -3.82 1.69
C GLY A 137 -2.60 -3.60 1.04
N THR A 138 -3.68 -4.24 1.51
CA THR A 138 -4.95 -4.24 0.78
C THR A 138 -6.06 -3.42 1.42
N VAL A 139 -6.13 -3.34 2.75
CA VAL A 139 -7.31 -2.78 3.44
C VAL A 139 -7.52 -1.30 3.14
N GLY A 140 -6.46 -0.51 3.01
CA GLY A 140 -6.59 0.89 2.58
C GLY A 140 -7.28 1.03 1.23
N SER A 141 -6.92 0.18 0.28
CA SER A 141 -7.54 0.12 -1.06
C SER A 141 -8.97 -0.38 -1.04
N ILE A 142 -9.30 -1.34 -0.14
CA ILE A 142 -10.67 -1.80 0.06
C ILE A 142 -11.56 -0.66 0.58
N ILE A 143 -11.11 0.06 1.61
CA ILE A 143 -11.87 1.18 2.18
C ILE A 143 -12.08 2.26 1.13
N ARG A 144 -11.03 2.60 0.37
CA ARG A 144 -11.12 3.53 -0.77
C ARG A 144 -12.24 3.15 -1.73
N ASP A 145 -12.22 1.91 -2.20
CA ASP A 145 -13.17 1.42 -3.21
C ASP A 145 -14.61 1.47 -2.67
N ILE A 146 -14.81 1.11 -1.40
CA ILE A 146 -16.11 1.22 -0.72
C ILE A 146 -16.58 2.68 -0.64
N MET A 147 -15.69 3.61 -0.25
CA MET A 147 -16.04 5.03 -0.11
C MET A 147 -16.49 5.68 -1.43
N ILE A 148 -16.04 5.16 -2.57
CA ILE A 148 -16.44 5.63 -3.90
C ILE A 148 -17.53 4.76 -4.56
N ASN A 149 -18.13 3.86 -3.78
CA ASN A 149 -19.18 2.93 -4.21
C ASN A 149 -18.78 2.03 -5.39
N GLU A 150 -17.57 1.45 -5.31
CA GLU A 150 -17.09 0.43 -6.24
C GLU A 150 -16.84 -0.88 -5.49
N ILE A 151 -17.03 -2.00 -6.18
CA ILE A 151 -16.62 -3.30 -5.62
C ILE A 151 -15.09 -3.30 -5.55
N PRO A 152 -14.49 -3.55 -4.38
CA PRO A 152 -13.05 -3.51 -4.20
C PRO A 152 -12.28 -4.35 -5.21
N ALA A 153 -11.15 -3.79 -5.68
CA ALA A 153 -10.31 -4.46 -6.67
C ALA A 153 -9.81 -5.84 -6.19
N MET A 154 -9.61 -6.00 -4.88
CA MET A 154 -9.26 -7.29 -4.26
C MET A 154 -10.32 -8.38 -4.52
N PHE A 155 -11.60 -8.03 -4.63
CA PHE A 155 -12.69 -8.99 -4.88
C PHE A 155 -13.00 -9.16 -6.36
N ARG A 156 -12.58 -8.22 -7.22
CA ARG A 156 -12.72 -8.32 -8.68
C ARG A 156 -11.52 -8.95 -9.38
N GLN A 157 -10.34 -8.98 -8.74
CA GLN A 157 -9.07 -9.41 -9.34
C GLN A 157 -8.33 -10.36 -8.41
N GLU A 158 -8.29 -11.61 -8.82
CA GLU A 158 -8.01 -12.73 -7.93
C GLU A 158 -6.52 -12.91 -7.55
N TRP A 159 -5.66 -11.99 -7.99
CA TRP A 159 -4.23 -12.03 -7.70
C TRP A 159 -3.80 -11.15 -6.52
N TYR A 160 -4.62 -10.21 -6.03
CA TYR A 160 -4.20 -9.31 -4.93
C TYR A 160 -3.69 -10.07 -3.70
N ALA A 161 -4.49 -10.99 -3.19
CA ALA A 161 -4.12 -11.78 -2.01
C ALA A 161 -2.95 -12.73 -2.30
N LEU A 162 -2.96 -13.38 -3.47
CA LEU A 162 -1.90 -14.30 -3.88
C LEU A 162 -0.54 -13.60 -3.99
N VAL A 163 -0.49 -12.40 -4.59
CA VAL A 163 0.78 -11.65 -4.70
C VAL A 163 1.32 -11.28 -3.33
N CYS A 164 0.47 -10.92 -2.36
CA CYS A 164 0.92 -10.68 -0.98
C CYS A 164 1.56 -11.93 -0.37
N ILE A 165 0.94 -13.10 -0.55
CA ILE A 165 1.48 -14.38 -0.07
C ILE A 165 2.84 -14.67 -0.73
N PHE A 166 2.96 -14.52 -2.05
CA PHE A 166 4.23 -14.66 -2.76
C PHE A 166 5.28 -13.67 -2.28
N GLY A 167 4.92 -12.42 -2.04
CA GLY A 167 5.81 -11.40 -1.52
C GLY A 167 6.40 -11.79 -0.16
N VAL A 168 5.57 -12.26 0.76
CA VAL A 168 6.03 -12.73 2.08
C VAL A 168 6.95 -13.95 1.96
N MET A 169 6.61 -14.91 1.09
CA MET A 169 7.48 -16.06 0.83
C MET A 169 8.85 -15.64 0.26
N ILE A 170 8.87 -14.68 -0.67
CA ILE A 170 10.11 -14.12 -1.23
C ILE A 170 10.91 -13.44 -0.12
N TYR A 171 10.28 -12.62 0.72
CA TYR A 171 10.93 -11.94 1.83
C TYR A 171 11.64 -12.94 2.77
N TYR A 172 10.93 -13.99 3.20
CA TYR A 172 11.51 -15.06 4.02
C TYR A 172 12.64 -15.82 3.31
N GLY A 173 12.47 -16.12 2.01
CA GLY A 173 13.50 -16.78 1.21
C GLY A 173 14.78 -15.97 1.12
N LEU A 174 14.69 -14.65 0.92
CA LEU A 174 15.85 -13.76 0.85
C LEU A 174 16.54 -13.59 2.21
N ILE A 175 15.78 -13.58 3.32
CA ILE A 175 16.34 -13.64 4.68
C ILE A 175 17.10 -14.95 4.89
N TYR A 176 16.53 -16.08 4.46
CA TYR A 176 17.19 -17.39 4.57
C TYR A 176 18.53 -17.44 3.80
N LEU A 177 18.60 -16.75 2.67
CA LEU A 177 19.84 -16.57 1.89
C LEU A 177 20.84 -15.58 2.52
N LYS A 178 20.54 -15.06 3.72
CA LYS A 178 21.39 -14.11 4.48
C LYS A 178 21.72 -12.84 3.70
N MET A 179 20.79 -12.37 2.85
CA MET A 179 20.94 -11.09 2.17
C MET A 179 20.76 -9.93 3.15
N SER A 180 21.31 -8.75 2.81
CA SER A 180 21.13 -7.56 3.64
C SER A 180 19.68 -7.08 3.62
N GLU A 181 19.22 -6.54 4.74
CA GLU A 181 17.83 -6.11 4.95
C GLU A 181 17.32 -5.13 3.88
N PRO A 182 18.05 -4.07 3.48
CA PRO A 182 17.61 -3.19 2.38
C PRO A 182 17.42 -3.94 1.05
N VAL A 183 18.27 -4.93 0.76
CA VAL A 183 18.17 -5.73 -0.47
C VAL A 183 16.94 -6.63 -0.41
N VAL A 184 16.68 -7.27 0.74
CA VAL A 184 15.46 -8.07 0.96
C VAL A 184 14.20 -7.23 0.71
N GLN A 185 14.15 -6.05 1.32
CA GLN A 185 13.03 -5.12 1.22
C GLN A 185 12.79 -4.66 -0.23
N VAL A 186 13.84 -4.22 -0.93
CA VAL A 186 13.73 -3.76 -2.34
C VAL A 186 13.31 -4.90 -3.26
N LEU A 187 13.95 -6.07 -3.18
CA LEU A 187 13.64 -7.19 -4.07
C LEU A 187 12.23 -7.72 -3.83
N THR A 188 11.77 -7.75 -2.57
CA THR A 188 10.40 -8.14 -2.24
C THR A 188 9.41 -7.15 -2.84
N ALA A 189 9.56 -5.85 -2.58
CA ALA A 189 8.67 -4.83 -3.12
C ALA A 189 8.63 -4.84 -4.65
N ALA A 190 9.79 -4.96 -5.29
CA ALA A 190 9.92 -5.07 -6.74
C ALA A 190 9.20 -6.32 -7.29
N SER A 191 9.36 -7.48 -6.63
CA SER A 191 8.71 -8.72 -7.05
C SER A 191 7.18 -8.61 -7.00
N VAL A 192 6.63 -8.08 -5.90
CA VAL A 192 5.19 -7.85 -5.73
C VAL A 192 4.67 -6.90 -6.79
N PHE A 193 5.36 -5.78 -7.01
CA PHE A 193 5.01 -4.81 -8.05
C PHE A 193 4.99 -5.45 -9.45
N VAL A 194 6.05 -6.19 -9.81
CA VAL A 194 6.17 -6.83 -11.13
C VAL A 194 5.08 -7.88 -11.34
N ILE A 195 4.89 -8.80 -10.38
CA ILE A 195 3.86 -9.85 -10.48
C ILE A 195 2.49 -9.22 -10.66
N ARG A 196 2.19 -8.18 -9.87
CA ARG A 196 0.90 -7.50 -9.94
C ARG A 196 0.70 -6.71 -11.23
N LEU A 197 1.76 -6.09 -11.75
CA LEU A 197 1.73 -5.41 -13.03
C LEU A 197 1.45 -6.39 -14.17
N LEU A 198 2.11 -7.55 -14.16
CA LEU A 198 1.87 -8.62 -15.14
C LEU A 198 0.44 -9.16 -15.02
N ALA A 199 -0.05 -9.43 -13.81
CA ALA A 199 -1.43 -9.88 -13.58
C ALA A 199 -2.46 -8.88 -14.11
N THR A 200 -2.24 -7.58 -13.86
CA THR A 200 -3.11 -6.50 -14.35
C THR A 200 -3.07 -6.38 -15.88
N ARG A 201 -1.88 -6.52 -16.48
CA ARG A 201 -1.69 -6.41 -17.94
C ARG A 201 -2.30 -7.59 -18.71
N TYR A 202 -2.14 -8.81 -18.19
CA TYR A 202 -2.64 -10.03 -18.81
C TYR A 202 -4.06 -10.42 -18.38
N LYS A 203 -4.71 -9.60 -17.52
CA LYS A 203 -6.04 -9.87 -16.97
C LYS A 203 -6.16 -11.29 -16.41
N LEU A 204 -5.14 -11.74 -15.69
CA LEU A 204 -5.15 -13.04 -15.06
C LEU A 204 -6.25 -13.04 -13.99
N GLY A 205 -7.13 -14.04 -14.04
CA GLY A 205 -8.19 -14.29 -13.05
C GLY A 205 -8.17 -15.74 -12.60
N LEU A 206 -8.52 -15.98 -11.34
CA LEU A 206 -9.04 -17.25 -10.84
C LEU A 206 -10.47 -17.49 -11.39
N PRO A 207 -11.03 -18.70 -11.19
CA PRO A 207 -12.43 -18.96 -11.49
C PRO A 207 -13.37 -18.25 -10.50
N THR A 208 -14.34 -17.54 -11.05
CA THR A 208 -15.42 -16.90 -10.27
C THR A 208 -16.42 -17.95 -9.79
N LEU A 209 -16.82 -17.88 -8.51
CA LEU A 209 -18.01 -18.57 -8.01
C LEU A 209 -19.24 -17.98 -8.71
N LYS A 210 -19.77 -18.68 -9.71
CA LYS A 210 -21.08 -18.37 -10.30
C LYS A 210 -22.13 -19.18 -9.56
N ASP A 211 -23.24 -18.54 -9.20
CA ASP A 211 -24.45 -19.28 -8.90
C ASP A 211 -24.93 -19.97 -10.20
N GLU A 212 -25.28 -21.25 -10.12
CA GLU A 212 -26.06 -21.90 -11.17
C GLU A 212 -27.47 -21.30 -11.10
N ASP A 213 -27.84 -20.51 -12.12
CA ASP A 213 -29.24 -20.08 -12.34
C ASP A 213 -30.15 -21.29 -12.61
#